data_AF-A0A521QH77-F1
#
_entry.id   AF-A0A521QH77-F1
#
_cell.length_a   1.000
_cell.length_b   1.000
_cell.length_c   1.000
_cell.angle_alpha   90.00
_cell.angle_beta   90.00
_cell.angle_gamma   90.00
#
_symmetry.space_group_name_H-M   'P 1'
#
loop_
_entity.id
_entity.type
_entity.pdbx_description
1 polymer ?
#
loop_
_entity_poly.entity_id
_entity_poly.type
_entity_poly.pdbx_seq_one_letter_code
_entity_poly.pdbx_strand_id
1 'polypeptide(L)'
;MVAAGVSRQLPAELEVLGERIAAALQQEAERFAAAGAAPKIELATAKFTLVTDPSNQRPGYEGIWRNARNDRCGTLTFNSDGSFFAEYDLFCPHPHDTRWFVEMVTAWGDNKTLRCEAQLIPGLGG
;
A
#
# COMPACT_ATOMS: atom_id res chain seq x y z
N MET A 1 -4.35 17.72 3.09
CA MET A 1 -3.02 17.23 3.53
C MET A 1 -1.98 17.95 2.66
N VAL A 2 -1.01 18.69 3.24
CA VAL A 2 0.00 19.47 2.49
C VAL A 2 1.39 18.86 2.71
N ALA A 3 1.91 18.13 1.73
CA ALA A 3 3.18 17.41 1.84
C ALA A 3 4.39 18.37 1.91
N ALA A 4 5.16 18.29 3.00
CA ALA A 4 6.45 18.98 3.12
C ALA A 4 7.56 18.05 2.60
N GLY A 5 7.97 18.22 1.34
CA GLY A 5 8.74 17.26 0.53
C GLY A 5 10.17 16.89 0.99
N VAL A 6 10.31 16.30 2.18
CA VAL A 6 11.56 15.67 2.64
C VAL A 6 11.27 14.25 3.09
N SER A 7 12.01 13.28 2.53
CA SER A 7 11.96 11.89 2.98
C SER A 7 12.30 11.84 4.46
N ARG A 8 11.38 11.36 5.30
CA ARG A 8 11.50 11.35 6.75
C ARG A 8 11.38 9.94 7.30
N GLN A 9 12.16 9.64 8.32
CA GLN A 9 12.06 8.36 9.03
C GLN A 9 10.74 8.29 9.79
N LEU A 10 10.08 7.13 9.75
CA LEU A 10 8.87 6.87 10.54
C LEU A 10 9.22 6.77 12.04
N PRO A 11 8.30 7.15 12.94
CA PRO A 11 8.34 6.74 14.33
C PRO A 11 8.34 5.20 14.45
N ALA A 12 8.99 4.67 15.49
CA ALA A 12 9.18 3.23 15.67
C ALA A 12 7.85 2.46 15.71
N GLU A 13 6.80 3.01 16.32
CA GLU A 13 5.48 2.39 16.32
C GLU A 13 4.85 2.29 14.92
N LEU A 14 5.05 3.30 14.08
CA LEU A 14 4.55 3.31 12.70
C LEU A 14 5.42 2.46 11.78
N GLU A 15 6.70 2.29 12.09
CA GLU A 15 7.58 1.35 11.39
C GLU A 15 7.10 -0.09 11.61
N VAL A 16 6.82 -0.47 12.87
CA VAL A 16 6.27 -1.81 13.18
C VAL A 16 4.90 -2.04 12.52
N LEU A 17 4.01 -1.04 12.54
CA LEU A 17 2.71 -1.14 11.87
C LEU A 17 2.89 -1.20 10.34
N GLY A 18 3.78 -0.39 9.78
CA GLY A 18 4.09 -0.36 8.35
C GLY A 18 4.60 -1.69 7.83
N GLU A 19 5.46 -2.37 8.59
CA GLU A 19 5.95 -3.71 8.22
C GLU A 19 4.81 -4.74 8.20
N ARG A 20 3.89 -4.66 9.18
CA ARG A 20 2.70 -5.52 9.20
C ARG A 20 1.78 -5.26 8.00
N ILE A 21 1.62 -4.00 7.60
CA ILE A 21 0.84 -3.60 6.43
C ILE A 21 1.49 -4.12 5.15
N ALA A 22 2.79 -3.89 4.98
CA ALA A 22 3.55 -4.36 3.81
C ALA A 22 3.48 -5.89 3.69
N ALA A 23 3.63 -6.61 4.80
CA ALA A 23 3.51 -8.07 4.84
C ALA A 23 2.09 -8.57 4.49
N ALA A 24 1.04 -7.84 4.88
CA ALA A 24 -0.33 -8.18 4.52
C ALA A 24 -0.59 -7.97 3.03
N LEU A 25 -0.14 -6.84 2.47
CA LEU A 25 -0.20 -6.57 1.03
C LEU A 25 0.57 -7.63 0.24
N GLN A 26 1.77 -8.02 0.70
CA GLN A 26 2.58 -9.07 0.07
C GLN A 26 1.83 -10.41 0.02
N GLN A 27 1.25 -10.84 1.16
CA GLN A 27 0.49 -12.09 1.23
C GLN A 27 -0.72 -12.09 0.30
N GLU A 28 -1.45 -10.97 0.23
CA GLU A 28 -2.59 -10.84 -0.66
C GLU A 28 -2.16 -10.81 -2.13
N ALA A 29 -1.06 -10.13 -2.45
CA ALA A 29 -0.49 -10.11 -3.80
C ALA A 29 -0.08 -11.51 -4.26
N GLU A 30 0.53 -12.31 -3.40
CA GLU A 30 0.92 -13.68 -3.71
C GLU A 30 -0.27 -14.62 -3.98
N ARG A 31 -1.43 -14.36 -3.38
CA ARG A 31 -2.66 -15.13 -3.65
C ARG A 31 -3.25 -14.83 -5.02
N PHE A 32 -3.07 -13.60 -5.51
CA PHE A 32 -3.73 -13.08 -6.71
C PHE A 32 -2.78 -12.89 -7.90
N ALA A 33 -1.48 -13.09 -7.72
CA ALA A 33 -0.52 -13.18 -8.81
C ALA A 33 -0.25 -14.65 -9.18
N ALA A 34 0.30 -14.87 -10.39
CA ALA A 34 0.88 -16.16 -10.71
C ALA A 34 2.05 -16.48 -9.75
N ALA A 35 2.31 -17.77 -9.50
CA ALA A 35 3.36 -18.19 -8.57
C ALA A 35 4.71 -17.55 -8.91
N GLY A 36 5.28 -16.80 -7.95
CA GLY A 36 6.54 -16.08 -8.11
C GLY A 36 6.48 -14.80 -8.94
N ALA A 37 5.29 -14.36 -9.39
CA ALA A 37 5.10 -13.15 -10.18
C ALA A 37 4.67 -11.93 -9.37
N ALA A 38 4.31 -12.10 -8.10
CA ALA A 38 3.98 -10.97 -7.22
C ALA A 38 5.20 -10.05 -7.05
N PRO A 39 5.01 -8.72 -7.10
CA PRO A 39 6.07 -7.79 -6.77
C PRO A 39 6.47 -7.96 -5.29
N LYS A 40 7.70 -7.55 -4.98
CA LYS A 40 8.18 -7.53 -3.61
C LYS A 40 7.77 -6.21 -2.95
N ILE A 41 6.90 -6.29 -1.94
CA ILE A 41 6.35 -5.15 -1.22
C ILE A 41 7.07 -5.03 0.13
N GLU A 42 8.05 -4.12 0.20
CA GLU A 42 8.85 -3.88 1.41
C GLU A 42 8.68 -2.45 1.91
N LEU A 43 8.42 -2.28 3.20
CA LEU A 43 8.28 -0.95 3.80
C LEU A 43 9.55 -0.11 3.56
N ALA A 44 10.73 -0.71 3.68
CA ALA A 44 12.02 -0.04 3.49
C ALA A 44 12.20 0.61 2.11
N THR A 45 11.42 0.19 1.10
CA THR A 45 11.47 0.76 -0.25
C THR A 45 10.52 1.94 -0.43
N ALA A 46 9.56 2.15 0.48
CA ALA A 46 8.71 3.33 0.48
C ALA A 46 9.49 4.57 0.93
N LYS A 47 9.23 5.71 0.29
CA LYS A 47 9.73 7.01 0.71
C LYS A 47 8.63 7.79 1.41
N PHE A 48 8.84 8.05 2.69
CA PHE A 48 7.85 8.69 3.56
C PHE A 48 8.05 10.19 3.63
N THR A 49 6.95 10.93 3.59
CA THR A 49 6.91 12.37 3.84
C THR A 49 6.04 12.61 5.06
N LEU A 50 6.50 13.48 5.97
CA LEU A 50 5.63 13.94 7.06
C LEU A 50 4.57 14.88 6.48
N VAL A 51 3.32 14.66 6.85
CA VAL A 51 2.24 15.54 6.44
C VAL A 51 1.40 16.01 7.60
N THR A 52 1.12 17.32 7.64
CA THR A 52 0.26 17.90 8.66
C THR A 52 -1.18 17.88 8.18
N ASP A 53 -2.04 17.31 9.01
CA ASP A 53 -3.48 17.34 8.78
C ASP A 53 -4.01 18.75 9.04
N PRO A 54 -4.62 19.42 8.04
CA PRO A 54 -5.10 20.80 8.20
C PRO A 54 -6.25 20.90 9.21
N SER A 55 -7.03 19.83 9.42
CA SER A 55 -8.24 19.85 10.26
C SER A 55 -7.93 19.85 11.76
N ASN A 56 -6.82 19.23 12.17
CA ASN A 56 -6.46 19.06 13.58
C ASN A 56 -4.99 19.41 13.89
N GLN A 57 -4.20 19.81 12.88
CA GLN A 57 -2.79 20.18 12.98
C GLN A 57 -1.86 19.07 13.52
N ARG A 58 -2.32 17.82 13.52
CA ARG A 58 -1.54 16.67 13.98
C ARG A 58 -0.72 16.05 12.83
N PRO A 59 0.40 15.38 13.15
CA PRO A 59 1.23 14.71 12.16
C PRO A 59 0.56 13.44 11.62
N GLY A 60 0.62 13.25 10.32
CA GLY A 60 0.44 12.00 9.59
C GLY A 60 1.63 11.75 8.66
N TYR A 61 1.63 10.64 7.94
CA TYR A 61 2.74 10.26 7.04
C TYR A 61 2.20 9.70 5.74
N GLU A 62 2.84 10.05 4.64
CA GLU A 62 2.54 9.52 3.31
C GLU A 62 3.79 8.85 2.74
N GLY A 63 3.73 7.54 2.55
CA GLY A 63 4.74 6.69 1.94
C GLY A 63 4.41 6.43 0.48
N ILE A 64 5.41 6.58 -0.39
CA ILE A 64 5.27 6.27 -1.82
C ILE A 64 6.24 5.14 -2.18
N TRP A 65 5.70 4.05 -2.73
CA TRP A 65 6.49 3.04 -3.43
C TRP A 65 6.66 3.42 -4.89
N ARG A 66 7.86 3.19 -5.43
CA ARG A 66 8.17 3.39 -6.84
C ARG A 66 8.83 2.16 -7.43
N ASN A 67 8.48 1.85 -8.68
CA ASN A 67 9.07 0.73 -9.41
C ASN A 67 10.48 1.08 -9.93
N ALA A 68 11.13 0.14 -10.63
CA ALA A 68 12.47 0.34 -11.20
C ALA A 68 12.55 1.48 -12.25
N ARG A 69 11.42 1.88 -12.85
CA ARG A 69 11.31 3.03 -13.77
C ARG A 69 10.99 4.34 -13.05
N ASN A 70 10.95 4.32 -11.71
CA ASN A 70 10.57 5.44 -10.86
C ASN A 70 9.08 5.86 -11.00
N ASP A 71 8.23 5.04 -11.60
CA ASP A 71 6.78 5.24 -11.60
C ASP A 71 6.23 4.91 -10.21
N ARG A 72 5.21 5.65 -9.74
CA ARG A 72 4.49 5.29 -8.51
C ARG A 72 3.79 3.94 -8.73
N CYS A 73 3.96 3.02 -7.80
CA CYS A 73 3.32 1.70 -7.84
C CYS A 73 2.61 1.32 -6.54
N GLY A 74 2.47 2.28 -5.61
CA GLY A 74 1.73 2.08 -4.37
C GLY A 74 1.85 3.28 -3.44
N THR A 75 0.96 3.35 -2.47
CA THR A 75 0.94 4.39 -1.43
C THR A 75 0.63 3.78 -0.05
N LEU A 76 1.16 4.39 1.01
CA LEU A 76 0.84 4.07 2.40
C LEU A 76 0.64 5.36 3.19
N THR A 77 -0.59 5.63 3.59
CA THR A 77 -0.96 6.78 4.38
C THR A 77 -1.23 6.38 5.82
N PHE A 78 -0.54 7.03 6.76
CA PHE A 78 -0.88 7.04 8.18
C PHE A 78 -1.58 8.35 8.49
N ASN A 79 -2.86 8.27 8.86
CA ASN A 79 -3.66 9.42 9.22
C ASN A 79 -3.38 9.84 10.68
N SER A 80 -3.69 11.10 10.96
CA SER A 80 -3.44 11.73 12.25
C SER A 80 -4.34 11.20 13.39
N ASP A 81 -5.40 10.46 13.05
CA ASP A 81 -6.32 9.80 13.96
C ASP A 81 -5.92 8.35 14.30
N GLY A 82 -4.82 7.85 13.72
CA GLY A 82 -4.33 6.48 13.90
C GLY A 82 -4.93 5.46 12.94
N SER A 83 -5.78 5.89 12.00
CA SER A 83 -6.17 5.05 10.87
C SER A 83 -5.08 5.03 9.79
N PHE A 84 -5.12 4.03 8.93
CA PHE A 84 -4.23 3.95 7.78
C PHE A 84 -4.96 3.43 6.54
N PHE A 85 -4.38 3.74 5.40
CA PHE A 85 -4.76 3.18 4.10
C PHE A 85 -3.49 2.91 3.29
N ALA A 86 -3.45 1.79 2.59
CA ALA A 86 -2.36 1.41 1.73
C ALA A 86 -2.89 0.76 0.46
N GLU A 87 -2.19 0.97 -0.65
CA GLU A 87 -2.46 0.30 -1.92
C GLU A 87 -1.14 -0.04 -2.61
N TYR A 88 -1.14 -1.13 -3.39
CA TYR A 88 -0.01 -1.52 -4.21
C TYR A 88 -0.50 -2.13 -5.52
N ASP A 89 0.02 -1.63 -6.63
CA ASP A 89 -0.38 -2.01 -7.98
C ASP A 89 0.15 -3.40 -8.34
N LEU A 90 -0.72 -4.25 -8.91
CA LEU A 90 -0.36 -5.59 -9.40
C LEU A 90 -0.50 -5.73 -10.91
N PHE A 91 -1.59 -5.19 -11.46
CA PHE A 91 -1.92 -5.23 -12.89
C PHE A 91 -1.63 -6.58 -13.57
N CYS A 92 -2.22 -7.66 -13.05
CA CYS A 92 -2.02 -9.00 -13.58
C CYS A 92 -3.34 -9.77 -13.78
N PRO A 93 -3.39 -10.76 -14.69
CA PRO A 93 -4.53 -11.66 -14.79
C PRO A 93 -4.73 -12.45 -13.49
N HIS A 94 -5.98 -12.72 -13.12
CA HIS A 94 -6.27 -13.57 -11.96
C HIS A 94 -5.80 -15.02 -12.23
N PRO A 95 -5.10 -15.68 -11.29
CA PRO A 95 -4.36 -16.92 -11.54
C PRO A 95 -5.28 -18.13 -11.80
N HIS A 96 -6.55 -18.05 -11.40
CA HIS A 96 -7.51 -19.15 -11.46
C HIS A 96 -8.82 -18.82 -12.16
N ASP A 97 -9.05 -17.57 -12.57
CA ASP A 97 -10.32 -17.13 -13.16
C ASP A 97 -10.07 -16.02 -14.17
N THR A 98 -9.95 -16.39 -15.44
CA THR A 98 -9.56 -15.49 -16.53
C THR A 98 -10.56 -14.36 -16.80
N ARG A 99 -11.75 -14.41 -16.20
CA ARG A 99 -12.74 -13.33 -16.27
C ARG A 99 -12.34 -12.12 -15.43
N TRP A 100 -11.36 -12.26 -14.54
CA TRP A 100 -10.93 -11.21 -13.63
C TRP A 100 -9.48 -10.78 -13.91
N PHE A 101 -9.27 -9.48 -13.76
CA PHE A 101 -7.97 -8.85 -13.75
C PHE A 101 -7.75 -8.21 -12.38
N VAL A 102 -6.58 -8.41 -11.82
CA VAL A 102 -6.19 -7.91 -10.50
C VAL A 102 -5.51 -6.56 -10.72
N GLU A 103 -6.17 -5.50 -10.27
CA GLU A 103 -5.67 -4.14 -10.43
C GLU A 103 -4.58 -3.85 -9.38
N MET A 104 -4.94 -4.03 -8.12
CA MET A 104 -4.11 -3.71 -6.96
C MET A 104 -4.54 -4.53 -5.74
N VAL A 105 -3.72 -4.50 -4.71
CA VAL A 105 -4.10 -4.91 -3.35
C VAL A 105 -4.21 -3.67 -2.48
N THR A 106 -5.23 -3.62 -1.63
CA THR A 106 -5.42 -2.53 -0.67
C THR A 106 -5.43 -3.07 0.74
N ALA A 107 -4.98 -2.26 1.69
CA ALA A 107 -5.05 -2.54 3.11
C ALA A 107 -5.51 -1.31 3.88
N TRP A 108 -6.35 -1.50 4.88
CA TRP A 108 -6.87 -0.40 5.69
C TRP A 108 -7.20 -0.86 7.10
N GLY A 109 -7.30 0.11 8.00
CA GLY A 109 -7.67 -0.16 9.38
C GLY A 109 -7.15 0.92 10.32
N ASP A 110 -6.86 0.48 11.52
CA ASP A 110 -6.46 1.33 12.65
C ASP A 110 -5.55 0.53 13.61
N ASN A 111 -5.33 1.07 14.82
CA ASN A 111 -4.52 0.41 15.85
C ASN A 111 -5.05 -0.97 16.29
N LYS A 112 -6.28 -1.35 15.96
CA LYS A 112 -6.91 -2.61 16.39
C LYS A 112 -7.17 -3.56 15.22
N THR A 113 -7.36 -3.03 14.02
CA THR A 113 -7.82 -3.78 12.86
C THR A 113 -6.88 -3.60 11.68
N LEU A 114 -6.64 -4.67 10.94
CA LEU A 114 -5.95 -4.66 9.66
C LEU A 114 -6.75 -5.55 8.72
N ARG A 115 -7.30 -4.95 7.67
CA ARG A 115 -7.97 -5.64 6.56
C ARG A 115 -7.12 -5.49 5.32
N CYS A 116 -7.17 -6.48 4.45
CA CYS A 116 -6.48 -6.46 3.16
C CYS A 116 -7.32 -7.23 2.15
N GLU A 117 -7.51 -6.65 0.97
CA GLU A 117 -8.31 -7.22 -0.11
C GLU A 117 -7.70 -6.88 -1.48
N ALA A 118 -7.78 -7.80 -2.43
CA ALA A 118 -7.49 -7.52 -3.83
C ALA A 118 -8.65 -6.79 -4.52
N GLN A 119 -8.34 -5.78 -5.32
CA GLN A 119 -9.29 -5.12 -6.19
C GLN A 119 -9.29 -5.82 -7.56
N LEU A 120 -10.46 -6.36 -7.92
CA LEU A 120 -10.67 -7.08 -9.17
C LEU A 120 -11.54 -6.26 -10.11
N ILE A 121 -11.13 -6.17 -11.37
CA ILE A 121 -11.95 -5.64 -12.45
C ILE A 121 -12.25 -6.74 -13.48
N PRO A 122 -13.35 -6.66 -14.23
CA PRO A 122 -13.55 -7.56 -15.35
C PRO A 122 -12.34 -7.54 -16.27
N GLY A 123 -11.79 -8.71 -16.57
CA GLY A 123 -10.70 -8.85 -17.52
C GLY A 123 -11.15 -8.37 -18.90
N LEU A 124 -10.24 -7.77 -19.66
CA LEU A 124 -10.52 -7.32 -21.03
C LEU A 124 -10.70 -8.48 -22.03
N GLY A 125 -10.90 -9.72 -21.55
CA GLY A 125 -11.07 -10.92 -22.36
C GLY A 125 -12.52 -11.41 -22.37
N GLY A 126 -13.15 -11.34 -23.55
CA GLY A 126 -14.23 -12.24 -23.95
C GLY A 126 -13.70 -13.53 -24.56
#